data_AF-A0A8T4G1L4-F1
#
_entry.id   AF-A0A8T4G1L4-F1
#
_cell.length_a   1.000
_cell.length_b   1.000
_cell.length_c   1.000
_cell.angle_alpha   90.00
_cell.angle_beta   90.00
_cell.angle_gamma   90.00
#
_symmetry.space_group_name_H-M   'P 1'
#
loop_
_entity.id
_entity.type
_entity.pdbx_description
1 polymer ?
#
loop_
_entity_poly.entity_id
_entity_poly.type
_entity_poly.pdbx_seq_one_letter_code
_entity_poly.pdbx_strand_id
1 'polypeptide(L)' 'MLQWLIFLILLILAGYLILKLTLAILKWMAVNTIVGLILVGIINFLGVAHIELNLINLLIIAVGGVVGVFILLVLSFI' A
#
# COMPACT_ATOMS: atom_id res chain seq x y z
N MET A 1 -18.68 -38.56 5.17
CA MET A 1 -18.66 -37.55 6.26
C MET A 1 -17.25 -37.01 6.54
N LEU A 2 -16.21 -37.84 6.59
CA LEU A 2 -14.83 -37.40 6.80
C LEU A 2 -14.31 -36.38 5.76
N GLN A 3 -14.61 -36.58 4.47
CA GLN A 3 -14.21 -35.65 3.40
C GLN A 3 -14.77 -34.23 3.59
N TRP A 4 -16.03 -34.12 4.01
CA TRP A 4 -16.67 -32.82 4.31
C TRP A 4 -16.01 -32.13 5.50
N LEU A 5 -15.60 -32.89 6.52
CA LEU A 5 -14.87 -32.36 7.66
C LEU A 5 -13.48 -31.85 7.26
N ILE A 6 -12.75 -32.61 6.44
CA ILE A 6 -11.45 -32.19 5.90
C ILE A 6 -11.60 -30.92 5.07
N PHE A 7 -12.62 -30.85 4.20
CA PHE A 7 -12.90 -29.67 3.39
C PHE A 7 -13.19 -28.44 4.27
N LEU A 8 -14.00 -28.58 5.31
CA LEU A 8 -14.31 -27.50 6.25
C LEU A 8 -13.04 -26.98 6.94
N ILE A 9 -12.17 -27.88 7.38
CA ILE A 9 -10.89 -27.52 8.04
C ILE A 9 -9.99 -26.75 7.06
N LEU A 10 -9.87 -27.22 5.82
CA LEU A 10 -9.09 -26.54 4.78
C LEU A 10 -9.66 -25.17 4.44
N LEU A 11 -11.00 -25.03 4.40
CA LEU A 11 -11.67 -23.76 4.14
C LEU A 11 -11.36 -22.73 5.23
N ILE A 12 -11.43 -23.14 6.51
CA ILE A 12 -11.11 -22.28 7.65
C ILE A 12 -9.63 -21.86 7.61
N LEU A 13 -8.72 -22.81 7.35
CA LEU A 13 -7.30 -22.54 7.19
C LEU A 13 -7.03 -21.54 6.05
N ALA A 14 -7.64 -21.73 4.90
CA ALA A 14 -7.52 -20.82 3.76
C ALA A 14 -8.03 -19.41 4.12
N GLY A 15 -9.20 -19.31 4.76
CA GLY A 15 -9.75 -18.04 5.22
C GLY A 15 -8.83 -17.33 6.22
N TYR A 16 -8.27 -18.07 7.19
CA TYR A 16 -7.32 -17.53 8.15
C TYR A 16 -6.04 -17.00 7.49
N LEU A 17 -5.47 -17.75 6.53
CA LEU A 17 -4.28 -17.33 5.81
C LEU A 17 -4.51 -16.04 5.01
N ILE A 18 -5.65 -15.96 4.31
CA ILE A 18 -6.03 -14.75 3.55
C ILE A 18 -6.17 -13.56 4.50
N LEU A 19 -6.91 -13.70 5.60
CA LEU A 19 -7.08 -12.60 6.57
C LEU A 19 -5.75 -12.13 7.16
N LYS A 20 -4.89 -13.08 7.53
CA LYS A 20 -3.55 -12.77 8.06
C LYS A 20 -2.70 -12.02 7.03
N LEU A 21 -2.73 -12.44 5.77
CA LEU A 21 -2.02 -11.79 4.68
C LEU A 21 -2.57 -10.38 4.43
N THR A 22 -3.89 -10.22 4.35
CA THR A 22 -4.54 -8.92 4.15
C THR A 22 -4.17 -7.93 5.25
N LEU A 23 -4.17 -8.36 6.52
CA LEU A 23 -3.76 -7.50 7.63
C LEU A 23 -2.27 -7.11 7.56
N ALA A 24 -1.40 -8.03 7.13
CA ALA A 24 0.02 -7.74 6.94
C ALA A 24 0.24 -6.71 5.82
N ILE A 25 -0.44 -6.89 4.68
CA ILE A 25 -0.39 -5.96 3.54
C ILE A 25 -0.92 -4.59 3.96
N LEU A 26 -2.04 -4.54 4.70
CA LEU A 26 -2.61 -3.27 5.14
C LEU A 26 -1.66 -2.49 6.06
N LYS A 27 -1.00 -3.17 7.01
CA LYS A 27 0.03 -2.55 7.86
C LYS A 27 1.20 -2.01 7.04
N TRP A 28 1.66 -2.80 6.07
CA TRP A 28 2.76 -2.40 5.19
C TRP A 28 2.39 -1.17 4.33
N MET A 29 1.20 -1.18 3.71
CA MET A 29 0.67 -0.06 2.95
C MET A 29 0.51 1.20 3.80
N ALA A 30 0.06 1.06 5.06
CA ALA A 30 -0.08 2.20 5.96
C ALA A 30 1.27 2.86 6.26
N VAL A 31 2.30 2.07 6.56
CA VAL A 31 3.66 2.58 6.78
C VAL A 31 4.20 3.27 5.53
N ASN A 32 4.06 2.64 4.36
CA ASN A 32 4.45 3.22 3.08
C ASN A 32 3.76 4.56 2.80
N THR A 33 2.45 4.61 3.07
CA THR A 33 1.65 5.83 2.89
C THR A 33 2.16 6.94 3.82
N ILE A 34 2.39 6.64 5.10
CA ILE A 34 2.89 7.63 6.07
C ILE A 34 4.25 8.17 5.63
N VAL A 35 5.20 7.29 5.34
CA VAL A 35 6.55 7.68 4.93
C VAL A 35 6.51 8.49 3.64
N GLY A 36 5.73 8.05 2.65
CA GLY A 36 5.68 8.73 1.38
C GLY A 36 4.91 10.06 1.42
N LEU A 37 3.86 10.18 2.25
CA LEU A 37 3.20 11.47 2.49
C LEU A 37 4.14 12.48 3.15
N ILE A 38 4.98 12.03 4.10
CA ILE A 38 6.02 12.89 4.70
C ILE A 38 6.99 13.37 3.62
N LEU A 39 7.48 12.47 2.76
CA LEU A 39 8.40 12.83 1.68
C LEU A 39 7.76 13.79 0.67
N VAL A 40 6.54 13.51 0.21
CA VAL A 40 5.79 14.39 -0.71
C VAL A 40 5.55 15.76 -0.06
N GLY A 41 5.21 15.80 1.23
CA GLY A 41 5.06 17.03 1.98
C GLY A 41 6.35 17.86 2.01
N ILE A 42 7.49 17.23 2.24
CA ILE A 42 8.81 17.89 2.20
C ILE A 42 9.11 18.40 0.79
N ILE A 43 8.91 17.59 -0.25
CA ILE A 43 9.17 17.96 -1.65
C ILE A 43 8.32 19.17 -2.07
N ASN A 44 7.03 19.14 -1.75
CA ASN A 44 6.10 20.23 -2.04
C ASN A 44 6.45 21.49 -1.25
N PHE A 45 6.84 21.35 0.03
CA PHE A 45 7.24 22.48 0.88
C PHE A 45 8.52 23.16 0.40
N LEU A 46 9.50 22.36 -0.06
CA LEU A 46 10.76 22.87 -0.63
C LEU A 46 10.58 23.49 -2.04
N GLY A 47 9.39 23.37 -2.64
CA GLY A 47 9.12 23.89 -3.99
C GLY A 47 9.84 23.12 -5.10
N VAL A 48 10.29 21.89 -4.83
CA VAL A 48 11.00 21.06 -5.82
C VAL A 48 10.04 20.52 -6.88
N ALA A 49 8.86 20.07 -6.45
CA ALA A 49 7.78 19.60 -7.31
C ALA A 49 6.43 19.92 -6.65
N HIS A 50 5.38 20.11 -7.44
CA HIS A 50 4.01 20.32 -6.95
C HIS A 50 3.17 19.07 -7.19
N ILE A 51 3.31 18.10 -6.31
CA ILE A 51 2.59 16.83 -6.39
C ILE A 51 1.25 16.96 -5.66
N GLU A 52 0.14 17.01 -6.42
CA GLU A 52 -1.20 17.04 -5.85
C GLU A 52 -1.56 15.69 -5.18
N LEU A 53 -2.09 15.73 -3.96
CA LEU A 53 -2.53 14.53 -3.26
C LEU A 53 -3.95 14.13 -3.69
N ASN A 54 -4.06 13.49 -4.84
CA ASN A 54 -5.29 12.83 -5.28
C ASN A 54 -5.29 11.34 -4.88
N LEU A 55 -6.41 10.66 -5.09
CA LEU A 55 -6.58 9.26 -4.70
C LEU A 55 -5.59 8.32 -5.42
N ILE A 56 -5.25 8.61 -6.68
CA ILE A 56 -4.32 7.81 -7.49
C ILE A 56 -2.89 7.95 -6.95
N ASN A 57 -2.46 9.18 -6.67
CA ASN A 57 -1.12 9.47 -6.15
C ASN A 57 -0.95 8.88 -4.75
N LEU A 58 -1.99 8.92 -3.92
CA LEU A 58 -2.00 8.22 -2.63
C LEU A 58 -1.83 6.71 -2.79
N LEU A 59 -2.51 6.08 -3.76
CA LEU A 59 -2.37 4.65 -4.03
C LEU A 59 -0.97 4.29 -4.56
N ILE A 60 -0.39 5.12 -5.43
CA ILE A 60 0.99 4.95 -5.91
C ILE A 60 1.96 4.97 -4.72
N ILE A 61 1.76 5.88 -3.77
CA ILE A 61 2.57 5.96 -2.54
C ILE A 61 2.30 4.77 -1.62
N ALA A 62 1.04 4.36 -1.43
CA ALA A 62 0.69 3.26 -0.55
C ALA A 62 1.29 1.93 -1.02
N VAL A 63 1.30 1.69 -2.34
CA VAL A 63 1.84 0.48 -2.96
C VAL A 63 3.36 0.57 -3.14
N GLY A 64 3.89 1.73 -3.54
CA GLY A 64 5.32 1.90 -3.86
C GLY A 64 6.19 2.45 -2.74
N GLY A 65 5.61 2.98 -1.66
CA GLY A 65 6.30 3.68 -0.60
C GLY A 65 7.21 4.80 -1.13
N VAL A 66 8.48 4.75 -0.74
CA VAL A 66 9.52 5.69 -1.20
C VAL A 66 9.69 5.64 -2.71
N VAL A 67 9.67 4.45 -3.32
CA VAL A 67 9.77 4.30 -4.79
C VAL A 67 8.58 4.95 -5.48
N GLY A 68 7.39 4.82 -4.90
CA GLY A 68 6.18 5.51 -5.37
C GLY A 68 6.33 7.03 -5.39
N VAL A 69 6.95 7.60 -4.35
CA VAL A 69 7.25 9.05 -4.31
C VAL A 69 8.23 9.46 -5.40
N PHE A 70 9.28 8.66 -5.67
CA PHE A 70 10.19 8.94 -6.78
C PHE A 70 9.48 8.91 -8.14
N ILE A 71 8.56 7.96 -8.35
CA ILE A 71 7.75 7.90 -9.58
C ILE A 71 6.91 9.17 -9.71
N LEU A 72 6.22 9.60 -8.65
CA LEU A 72 5.43 10.84 -8.66
C LEU A 72 6.28 12.07 -8.95
N LEU A 73 7.49 12.12 -8.38
CA LEU A 73 8.42 13.22 -8.63
C LEU A 73 8.85 13.26 -10.10
N VAL A 74 9.16 12.12 -10.72
CA VAL A 74 9.46 12.04 -12.16
C VAL A 74 8.25 12.47 -13.00
N LEU A 75 7.06 11.98 -12.66
CA LEU A 75 5.82 12.35 -13.37
C LEU A 75 5.49 13.84 -13.23
N SER A 76 5.93 14.51 -12.16
CA SER A 76 5.75 15.95 -11.99
C SER A 76 6.64 16.80 -12.90
N PHE A 77 7.70 16.23 -13.48
CA PHE A 77 8.64 16.92 -14.36
C PHE A 77 8.40 16.64 -15.86
N ILE A 78 7.45 15.76 -16.18
CA ILE A 78 7.02 15.43 -17.55
C ILE A 78 5.72 16.16 -17.83
#